data_AF-A0A6P0YYE4-F1
#
_entry.id   AF-A0A6P0YYE4-F1
#
_cell.length_a   1.000
_cell.length_b   1.000
_cell.length_c   1.000
_cell.angle_alpha   90.00
_cell.angle_beta   90.00
_cell.angle_gamma   90.00
#
_symmetry.space_group_name_H-M   'P 1'
#
loop_
_entity.id
_entity.type
_entity.pdbx_description
1 polymer ?
#
loop_
_entity_poly.entity_id
_entity_poly.type
_entity_poly.pdbx_seq_one_letter_code
_entity_poly.pdbx_strand_id
1 'polypeptide(L)'
;MTTITTNQLSNNSVNDTNPQVSLSGNVVWEHHYSSSDIDVYLNNFAIASSINNETNPQVSGSRVVYEYEFSPTDTNLKLYNIATGNTTTVAEDSNNETNPQIFGSNVVYEYEYSPTDTDIYLFDDNTGNTTTTASLERRQRHDPLPSPSCAFLQLSHCHVQKPR
;
A
#
# COMPACT_ATOMS: atom_id res chain seq x y z
N MET A 1 -8.33 -35.42 19.36
CA MET A 1 -7.83 -34.15 19.94
C MET A 1 -6.82 -33.58 18.96
N THR A 2 -7.05 -32.39 18.43
CA THR A 2 -6.10 -31.71 17.55
C THR A 2 -5.02 -31.11 18.43
N THR A 3 -3.76 -31.53 18.26
CA THR A 3 -2.64 -30.92 18.98
C THR A 3 -2.42 -29.53 18.41
N ILE A 4 -2.53 -28.51 19.26
CA ILE A 4 -2.12 -27.15 18.90
C ILE A 4 -0.60 -27.10 19.04
N THR A 5 0.10 -26.91 17.95
CA THR A 5 1.56 -26.73 17.90
C THR A 5 1.90 -25.26 17.76
N THR A 6 2.80 -24.74 18.61
CA THR A 6 3.32 -23.37 18.52
C THR A 6 4.78 -23.42 18.11
N ASN A 7 5.15 -22.64 17.10
CA ASN A 7 6.54 -22.49 16.64
C ASN A 7 7.02 -21.08 16.99
N GLN A 8 8.13 -20.99 17.71
CA GLN A 8 8.84 -19.73 17.94
C GLN A 8 9.66 -19.40 16.68
N LEU A 9 9.52 -18.17 16.16
CA LEU A 9 10.23 -17.73 14.95
C LEU A 9 11.55 -17.00 15.25
N SER A 10 11.67 -16.34 16.40
CA SER A 10 12.92 -15.71 16.87
C SER A 10 13.18 -16.04 18.35
N ASN A 11 14.46 -16.22 18.70
CA ASN A 11 14.91 -16.50 20.06
C ASN A 11 16.29 -15.88 20.30
N ASN A 12 16.30 -14.60 20.66
CA ASN A 12 17.52 -13.82 20.89
C ASN A 12 17.33 -12.90 22.12
N SER A 13 18.34 -12.09 22.45
CA SER A 13 18.34 -11.20 23.62
C SER A 13 17.87 -9.77 23.32
N VAL A 14 17.33 -9.52 22.14
CA VAL A 14 16.82 -8.21 21.73
C VAL A 14 15.32 -8.28 21.41
N ASN A 15 14.68 -7.13 21.19
CA ASN A 15 13.26 -7.11 20.90
C ASN A 15 13.03 -7.39 19.41
N ASP A 16 12.11 -8.32 19.13
CA ASP A 16 11.51 -8.49 17.81
C ASP A 16 10.04 -8.07 17.91
N THR A 17 9.62 -7.03 17.18
CA THR A 17 8.30 -6.38 17.31
C THR A 17 7.61 -6.19 15.97
N ASN A 18 6.36 -5.73 16.02
CA ASN A 18 5.54 -5.41 14.85
C ASN A 18 5.52 -6.50 13.74
N PRO A 19 5.19 -7.76 14.07
CA PRO A 19 5.19 -8.82 13.09
C PRO A 19 4.03 -8.68 12.10
N GLN A 20 4.30 -8.87 10.82
CA GLN A 20 3.31 -9.01 9.76
C GLN A 20 3.48 -10.32 9.02
N VAL A 21 2.40 -10.84 8.43
CA VAL A 21 2.41 -12.11 7.68
C VAL A 21 1.62 -12.00 6.39
N SER A 22 2.19 -12.56 5.32
CA SER A 22 1.54 -12.61 4.02
C SER A 22 0.75 -13.91 3.82
N LEU A 23 -0.15 -13.92 2.82
CA LEU A 23 -0.86 -15.13 2.40
C LEU A 23 0.08 -16.27 1.95
N SER A 24 1.30 -15.95 1.50
CA SER A 24 2.31 -16.96 1.13
C SER A 24 3.15 -17.45 2.32
N GLY A 25 2.85 -16.98 3.54
CA GLY A 25 3.56 -17.36 4.76
C GLY A 25 4.89 -16.63 4.97
N ASN A 26 5.16 -15.56 4.21
CA ASN A 26 6.31 -14.71 4.50
C ASN A 26 5.99 -13.88 5.75
N VAL A 27 6.86 -13.96 6.76
CA VAL A 27 6.71 -13.20 8.01
C VAL A 27 7.79 -12.14 8.05
N VAL A 28 7.40 -10.90 8.34
CA VAL A 28 8.34 -9.80 8.57
C VAL A 28 8.16 -9.23 9.96
N TRP A 29 9.20 -8.64 10.52
CA TRP A 29 9.16 -7.97 11.82
C TRP A 29 10.28 -6.95 11.94
N GLU A 30 10.20 -6.09 12.94
CA GLU A 30 11.24 -5.16 13.35
C GLU A 30 12.18 -5.83 14.35
N HIS A 31 13.48 -5.66 14.16
CA HIS A 31 14.53 -6.18 15.04
C HIS A 31 15.31 -5.02 15.66
N HIS A 32 15.34 -4.94 16.99
CA HIS A 32 15.83 -3.76 17.72
C HIS A 32 17.23 -3.98 18.29
N TYR A 33 18.28 -3.57 17.57
CA TYR A 33 19.64 -3.56 18.12
C TYR A 33 19.83 -2.48 19.18
N SER A 34 19.16 -1.34 19.00
CA SER A 34 19.09 -0.24 19.97
C SER A 34 17.81 0.58 19.77
N SER A 35 17.64 1.68 20.53
CA SER A 35 16.52 2.60 20.31
C SER A 35 16.64 3.45 19.03
N SER A 36 17.78 3.39 18.35
CA SER A 36 18.07 4.14 17.11
C SER A 36 18.74 3.24 16.07
N ASP A 37 18.53 1.94 16.18
CA ASP A 37 19.04 0.93 15.27
C ASP A 37 17.99 -0.20 15.25
N ILE A 38 17.02 -0.03 14.35
CA ILE A 38 15.90 -0.93 14.14
C ILE A 38 15.93 -1.38 12.69
N ASP A 39 15.97 -2.69 12.48
CA ASP A 39 16.07 -3.32 11.17
C ASP A 39 14.77 -4.04 10.80
N VAL A 40 14.53 -4.25 9.50
CA VAL A 40 13.44 -5.11 9.04
C VAL A 40 13.96 -6.48 8.67
N TYR A 41 13.40 -7.49 9.33
CA TYR A 41 13.67 -8.91 9.07
C TYR A 41 12.55 -9.53 8.27
N LEU A 42 12.92 -10.42 7.35
CA LEU A 42 12.04 -11.33 6.63
C LEU A 42 12.43 -12.75 6.99
N ASN A 43 11.58 -13.43 7.75
CA ASN A 43 11.94 -14.69 8.37
C ASN A 43 13.33 -14.53 9.03
N ASN A 44 14.29 -15.41 8.76
CA ASN A 44 15.54 -15.44 9.52
C ASN A 44 16.67 -14.54 8.96
N PHE A 45 16.37 -13.53 8.14
CA PHE A 45 17.39 -12.63 7.59
C PHE A 45 16.90 -11.18 7.47
N ALA A 46 17.82 -10.23 7.65
CA ALA A 46 17.56 -8.82 7.46
C ALA A 46 17.38 -8.51 5.96
N ILE A 47 16.36 -7.71 5.64
CA ILE A 47 16.13 -7.16 4.28
C ILE A 47 16.37 -5.65 4.22
N ALA A 48 16.40 -5.00 5.38
CA ALA A 48 16.83 -3.62 5.59
C ALA A 48 17.59 -3.58 6.91
N SER A 49 18.80 -3.04 6.85
CA SER A 49 19.76 -3.04 7.97
C SER A 49 20.75 -1.90 7.82
N SER A 50 20.24 -0.69 7.54
CA SER A 50 21.12 0.46 7.35
C SER A 50 21.47 1.09 8.71
N ILE A 51 22.03 2.30 8.69
CA ILE A 51 22.24 3.05 9.94
C ILE A 51 20.98 3.82 10.39
N ASN A 52 20.00 3.92 9.50
CA ASN A 52 18.73 4.57 9.75
C ASN A 52 17.73 3.53 10.24
N ASN A 53 16.76 3.95 11.05
CA ASN A 53 15.71 3.03 11.48
C ASN A 53 14.86 2.61 10.28
N GLU A 54 14.65 1.30 10.15
CA GLU A 54 13.69 0.71 9.25
C GLU A 54 12.56 0.07 10.07
N THR A 55 11.37 0.65 9.95
CA THR A 55 10.25 0.34 10.85
C THR A 55 8.96 0.14 10.08
N ASN A 56 7.90 -0.22 10.80
CA ASN A 56 6.55 -0.39 10.28
C ASN A 56 6.44 -1.28 9.02
N PRO A 57 7.08 -2.47 9.01
CA PRO A 57 7.09 -3.30 7.83
C PRO A 57 5.70 -3.87 7.56
N GLN A 58 5.32 -3.98 6.29
CA GLN A 58 4.12 -4.67 5.82
C GLN A 58 4.47 -5.59 4.67
N VAL A 59 3.81 -6.74 4.57
CA VAL A 59 4.16 -7.77 3.58
C VAL A 59 2.95 -8.29 2.81
N SER A 60 3.08 -8.35 1.48
CA SER A 60 2.09 -8.97 0.59
C SER A 60 2.79 -9.80 -0.49
N GLY A 61 2.57 -11.11 -0.47
CA GLY A 61 3.22 -12.04 -1.37
C GLY A 61 4.75 -11.92 -1.28
N SER A 62 5.38 -11.50 -2.37
CA SER A 62 6.83 -11.29 -2.47
C SER A 62 7.28 -9.84 -2.29
N ARG A 63 6.44 -8.95 -1.75
CA ARG A 63 6.76 -7.53 -1.55
C ARG A 63 6.68 -7.17 -0.07
N VAL A 64 7.69 -6.45 0.40
CA VAL A 64 7.73 -5.88 1.75
C VAL A 64 7.88 -4.38 1.61
N VAL A 65 6.95 -3.59 2.13
CA VAL A 65 7.11 -2.14 2.28
C VAL A 65 7.48 -1.82 3.72
N TYR A 66 8.33 -0.84 3.94
CA TYR A 66 8.73 -0.38 5.27
C TYR A 66 9.04 1.12 5.25
N GLU A 67 8.95 1.73 6.42
CA GLU A 67 9.41 3.09 6.68
C GLU A 67 10.93 3.11 6.79
N TYR A 68 11.55 4.14 6.24
CA TYR A 68 12.98 4.41 6.30
C TYR A 68 13.17 5.82 6.90
N GLU A 69 13.52 5.87 8.17
CA GLU A 69 13.64 7.11 8.93
C GLU A 69 14.98 7.78 8.61
N PHE A 70 15.00 8.68 7.62
CA PHE A 70 16.19 9.41 7.24
C PHE A 70 16.58 10.46 8.29
N SER A 71 15.58 11.06 8.94
CA SER A 71 15.74 11.92 10.10
C SER A 71 14.45 11.92 10.95
N PRO A 72 14.45 12.52 12.16
CA PRO A 72 13.26 12.59 13.00
C PRO A 72 12.04 13.30 12.38
N THR A 73 12.22 14.01 11.27
CA THR A 73 11.17 14.71 10.52
C THR A 73 11.17 14.39 9.03
N ASP A 74 11.84 13.31 8.64
CA ASP A 74 11.96 12.86 7.24
C ASP A 74 11.93 11.34 7.24
N THR A 75 10.73 10.79 7.09
CA THR A 75 10.49 9.36 6.91
C THR A 75 10.08 9.10 5.48
N ASN A 76 10.81 8.22 4.81
CA ASN A 76 10.58 7.81 3.44
C ASN A 76 10.02 6.39 3.39
N LEU A 77 9.51 5.96 2.24
CA LEU A 77 9.03 4.58 2.05
C LEU A 77 9.87 3.80 1.06
N LYS A 78 10.28 2.59 1.45
CA LYS A 78 11.01 1.65 0.59
C LYS A 78 10.22 0.36 0.42
N LEU A 79 10.38 -0.29 -0.73
CA LEU A 79 9.77 -1.56 -1.06
C LEU A 79 10.84 -2.57 -1.47
N TYR A 80 10.96 -3.65 -0.71
CA TYR A 80 11.81 -4.79 -1.02
C TYR A 80 11.03 -5.88 -1.76
N ASN A 81 11.56 -6.32 -2.90
CA ASN A 81 11.02 -7.43 -3.67
C ASN A 81 11.80 -8.70 -3.37
N ILE A 82 11.17 -9.63 -2.66
CA ILE A 82 11.73 -10.92 -2.22
C ILE A 82 12.16 -11.78 -3.42
N ALA A 83 11.45 -11.71 -4.54
CA ALA A 83 11.73 -12.54 -5.71
C ALA A 83 12.99 -12.09 -6.47
N THR A 84 13.30 -10.79 -6.44
CA THR A 84 14.44 -10.21 -7.17
C THR A 84 15.59 -9.80 -6.26
N GLY A 85 15.34 -9.65 -4.95
CA GLY A 85 16.29 -9.11 -3.98
C GLY A 85 16.51 -7.59 -4.12
N ASN A 86 15.68 -6.89 -4.91
CA ASN A 86 15.84 -5.47 -5.16
C ASN A 86 14.97 -4.62 -4.24
N THR A 87 15.48 -3.46 -3.85
CA THR A 87 14.74 -2.41 -3.15
C THR A 87 14.42 -1.27 -4.10
N THR A 88 13.18 -0.78 -4.08
CA THR A 88 12.72 0.42 -4.77
C THR A 88 12.26 1.48 -3.78
N THR A 89 12.39 2.76 -4.14
CA THR A 89 11.74 3.85 -3.41
C THR A 89 10.27 3.92 -3.80
N VAL A 90 9.38 3.95 -2.80
CA VAL A 90 7.93 4.15 -2.98
C VAL A 90 7.60 5.65 -2.94
N ALA A 91 8.14 6.34 -1.94
CA ALA A 91 8.00 7.78 -1.76
C ALA A 91 9.30 8.32 -1.13
N GLU A 92 9.70 9.49 -1.61
CA GLU A 92 10.88 10.21 -1.09
C GLU A 92 10.71 11.71 -1.33
N ASP A 93 10.08 12.39 -0.37
CA ASP A 93 9.93 13.85 -0.34
C ASP A 93 10.50 14.41 0.98
N SER A 94 10.42 15.72 1.15
CA SER A 94 10.82 16.44 2.35
C SER A 94 9.85 16.32 3.53
N ASN A 95 8.70 15.68 3.31
CA ASN A 95 7.65 15.47 4.29
C ASN A 95 7.64 14.00 4.75
N ASN A 96 6.94 13.70 5.84
CA ASN A 96 6.85 12.32 6.31
C ASN A 96 5.89 11.50 5.42
N GLU A 97 6.38 10.37 4.92
CA GLU A 97 5.59 9.28 4.36
C GLU A 97 5.60 8.08 5.31
N THR A 98 4.46 7.83 5.95
CA THR A 98 4.36 6.91 7.09
C THR A 98 3.15 6.00 6.97
N ASN A 99 3.06 5.05 7.91
CA ASN A 99 1.95 4.13 8.06
C ASN A 99 1.61 3.38 6.76
N PRO A 100 2.59 2.79 6.08
CA PRO A 100 2.33 2.08 4.83
C PRO A 100 1.43 0.88 5.10
N GLN A 101 0.66 0.49 4.09
CA GLN A 101 -0.09 -0.75 3.98
C GLN A 101 0.09 -1.28 2.57
N ILE A 102 0.14 -2.61 2.39
CA ILE A 102 0.37 -3.23 1.08
C ILE A 102 -0.60 -4.35 0.78
N PHE A 103 -1.11 -4.37 -0.46
CA PHE A 103 -1.84 -5.50 -1.02
C PHE A 103 -1.55 -5.65 -2.51
N GLY A 104 -1.07 -6.83 -2.92
CA GLY A 104 -0.63 -7.06 -4.30
C GLY A 104 0.58 -6.19 -4.66
N SER A 105 0.42 -5.26 -5.61
CA SER A 105 1.41 -4.23 -5.99
C SER A 105 1.09 -2.85 -5.43
N ASN A 106 -0.08 -2.70 -4.79
CA ASN A 106 -0.56 -1.42 -4.32
C ASN A 106 -0.04 -1.17 -2.90
N VAL A 107 0.65 -0.05 -2.73
CA VAL A 107 1.04 0.50 -1.44
C VAL A 107 0.19 1.72 -1.16
N VAL A 108 -0.49 1.74 -0.02
CA VAL A 108 -1.21 2.91 0.49
C VAL A 108 -0.45 3.46 1.68
N TYR A 109 -0.32 4.78 1.79
CA TYR A 109 0.41 5.42 2.89
C TYR A 109 -0.15 6.81 3.21
N GLU A 110 0.25 7.32 4.37
CA GLU A 110 -0.01 8.68 4.82
C GLU A 110 1.13 9.60 4.37
N TYR A 111 0.77 10.76 3.81
CA TYR A 111 1.71 11.82 3.46
C TYR A 111 1.38 13.06 4.29
N GLU A 112 2.30 13.49 5.16
CA GLU A 112 2.09 14.59 6.09
C GLU A 112 2.61 15.92 5.51
N TYR A 113 1.74 16.71 4.88
CA TYR A 113 2.07 18.05 4.41
C TYR A 113 2.38 19.03 5.54
N SER A 114 1.71 18.85 6.69
CA SER A 114 1.91 19.62 7.91
C SER A 114 1.40 18.83 9.11
N PRO A 115 1.69 19.25 10.36
CA PRO A 115 1.20 18.57 11.56
C PRO A 115 -0.34 18.48 11.70
N THR A 116 -1.09 19.15 10.83
CA THR A 116 -2.56 19.14 10.80
C THR A 116 -3.13 18.77 9.43
N ASP A 117 -2.29 18.43 8.46
CA ASP A 117 -2.68 18.15 7.08
C ASP A 117 -1.97 16.89 6.59
N THR A 118 -2.71 15.79 6.60
CA THR A 118 -2.24 14.46 6.20
C THR A 118 -3.19 13.90 5.16
N ASP A 119 -2.64 13.53 4.01
CA ASP A 119 -3.38 12.98 2.89
C ASP A 119 -3.04 11.50 2.69
N ILE A 120 -3.92 10.78 1.98
CA ILE A 120 -3.73 9.36 1.66
C ILE A 120 -3.31 9.20 0.20
N TYR A 121 -2.20 8.47 0.03
CA TYR A 121 -1.55 8.22 -1.24
C TYR A 121 -1.59 6.75 -1.61
N LEU A 122 -1.68 6.46 -2.90
CA LEU A 122 -1.61 5.12 -3.48
C LEU A 122 -0.46 5.07 -4.49
N PHE A 123 0.50 4.19 -4.26
CA PHE A 123 1.56 3.83 -5.20
C PHE A 123 1.30 2.44 -5.78
N ASP A 124 1.47 2.28 -7.10
CA ASP A 124 1.43 0.98 -7.77
C ASP A 124 2.81 0.57 -8.27
N ASP A 125 3.42 -0.41 -7.61
CA ASP A 125 4.75 -0.96 -7.92
C ASP A 125 4.86 -1.50 -9.35
N ASN A 126 3.77 -1.98 -9.95
CA ASN A 126 3.82 -2.48 -11.33
C ASN A 126 4.06 -1.37 -12.35
N THR A 127 3.61 -0.14 -12.04
CA THR A 127 3.70 0.99 -12.95
C THR A 127 4.66 2.08 -12.49
N GLY A 128 5.08 2.05 -11.21
CA GLY A 128 5.90 3.08 -10.59
C GLY A 128 5.17 4.41 -10.41
N ASN A 129 3.83 4.41 -10.45
CA ASN A 129 3.03 5.63 -10.39
C ASN A 129 2.38 5.83 -9.03
N THR A 130 2.33 7.09 -8.61
CA THR A 130 1.62 7.54 -7.41
C THR A 130 0.34 8.29 -7.79
N THR A 131 -0.74 8.02 -7.08
CA THR A 131 -2.07 8.59 -7.28
C THR A 131 -2.66 9.03 -5.94
N THR A 132 -3.32 10.18 -5.89
CA THR A 132 -4.01 10.68 -4.70
C THR A 132 -5.51 10.44 -4.75
N THR A 133 -6.17 10.39 -3.60
CA THR A 133 -7.64 10.32 -3.50
C THR A 133 -8.34 11.48 -4.23
N ALA A 134 -7.83 12.71 -4.12
CA ALA A 134 -8.34 13.88 -4.85
C ALA A 134 -8.31 13.69 -6.39
N SER A 135 -7.32 12.96 -6.90
CA SER A 135 -7.24 12.63 -8.34
C SER A 135 -8.17 11.47 -8.74
N LEU A 136 -8.53 10.58 -7.80
CA LEU A 136 -9.52 9.53 -8.00
C LEU A 136 -10.95 10.09 -8.02
N GLU A 137 -11.27 11.08 -7.20
CA GLU A 137 -12.57 11.78 -7.24
C GLU A 137 -12.83 12.49 -8.57
N ARG A 138 -11.78 13.04 -9.20
CA ARG A 138 -11.87 13.60 -10.56
C ARG A 138 -12.19 12.53 -11.62
N ARG A 139 -11.82 11.27 -11.40
CA ARG A 139 -12.14 10.14 -12.28
C ARG A 139 -13.50 9.49 -11.99
N GLN A 140 -13.98 9.60 -10.74
CA GLN A 140 -15.27 9.04 -10.31
C GLN A 140 -16.47 9.95 -10.53
N ARG A 141 -16.31 11.15 -11.10
CA ARG A 141 -17.44 11.89 -11.68
C ARG A 141 -17.96 11.13 -12.90
N HIS A 142 -18.77 10.11 -12.59
CA HIS A 142 -19.63 9.42 -13.53
C HIS A 142 -20.56 10.48 -14.12
N ASP A 143 -20.48 10.71 -15.42
CA ASP A 143 -21.59 11.29 -16.16
C ASP A 143 -22.86 10.54 -15.73
N PRO A 144 -23.96 11.23 -15.37
CA PRO A 144 -25.19 10.54 -15.04
C PRO A 144 -25.57 9.68 -16.24
N LEU A 145 -25.66 8.36 -16.03
CA LEU A 145 -26.22 7.42 -16.99
C LEU A 145 -27.54 8.01 -17.53
N PRO A 146 -27.77 8.06 -18.85
CA PRO A 146 -29.08 8.43 -19.35
C PRO A 146 -30.08 7.44 -18.74
N SER A 147 -30.97 7.96 -17.88
CA SER A 147 -31.98 7.20 -17.18
C SER A 147 -32.77 6.31 -18.16
N PRO A 148 -33.15 5.08 -17.79
CA PRO A 148 -33.98 4.25 -18.64
C PRO A 148 -35.40 4.81 -18.56
N SER A 149 -35.74 5.75 -19.46
CA SER A 149 -37.14 6.12 -19.64
C SER A 149 -37.84 4.93 -20.28
N CYS A 150 -38.71 4.30 -19.48
CA CYS A 150 -39.72 3.35 -19.91
C CYS A 150 -40.29 3.72 -21.29
N ALA A 151 -40.25 2.76 -22.20
CA ALA A 151 -41.13 2.73 -23.35
C ALA A 151 -42.59 2.70 -22.85
N PHE A 152 -43.37 3.72 -23.23
CA PHE A 152 -44.82 3.64 -23.27
C PHE A 152 -45.26 3.83 -24.72
N LEU A 153 -45.97 2.82 -25.22
CA LEU A 153 -46.70 2.84 -26.49
C LEU A 153 -47.65 4.03 -26.54
N GLN A 154 -47.63 4.78 -27.64
CA GLN A 154 -48.86 5.30 -28.24
C GLN A 154 -48.81 5.03 -29.75
N LEU A 155 -49.54 3.99 -30.15
CA LEU A 155 -49.96 3.77 -31.54
C LEU A 155 -50.97 4.85 -31.90
N SER A 156 -50.66 5.78 -32.81
CA SER A 156 -51.69 6.39 -33.66
C SER A 156 -51.12 7.05 -34.94
N HIS A 157 -51.59 6.54 -36.08
CA HIS A 157 -51.78 7.18 -37.39
C HIS A 157 -50.61 7.32 -38.38
N CYS A 158 -50.59 6.32 -39.27
CA CYS A 158 -50.20 6.37 -40.67
C CYS A 158 -50.81 7.59 -41.40
N HIS A 159 -50.00 8.38 -42.09
CA HIS A 159 -50.40 9.07 -43.32
C HIS A 159 -49.26 9.03 -44.35
N VAL A 160 -49.48 8.23 -45.38
CA VAL A 160 -48.75 8.25 -46.63
C VAL A 160 -49.10 9.54 -47.36
N GLN A 161 -48.11 10.38 -47.67
CA GLN A 161 -48.24 11.34 -48.76
C GLN A 161 -47.11 11.17 -49.77
N LYS A 162 -47.47 10.61 -50.92
CA LYS A 162 -46.97 10.99 -52.25
C LYS A 162 -48.14 11.71 -52.95
N PRO A 163 -47.97 12.46 -54.05
CA PRO A 163 -46.77 13.06 -54.64
C PRO A 163 -46.97 14.54 -55.05
N ARG A 164 -45.90 15.20 -55.52
CA ARG A 164 -45.87 15.86 -56.83
C ARG A 164 -44.44 15.86 -57.36
#